data_AF-A0A1M4TRH8-F1
#
_entry.id   AF-A0A1M4TRH8-F1
#
_cell.length_a   1.000
_cell.length_b   1.000
_cell.length_c   1.000
_cell.angle_alpha   90.00
_cell.angle_beta   90.00
_cell.angle_gamma   90.00
#
_symmetry.space_group_name_H-M   'P 1'
#
loop_
_entity.id
_entity.type
_entity.pdbx_description
1 polymer ?
#
loop_
_entity_poly.entity_id
_entity_poly.type
_entity_poly.pdbx_seq_one_letter_code
_entity_poly.pdbx_strand_id
1 'polypeptide(L)'
;MFFSSINGSLNAAVPFKKFNKETIFYSEMDQGFALHMPSTAKIDTLLYSKYNSYDLRKTAYFKANSGYQQFKGSYSANANILFSGIAVDELYLIRAECLARLNRVSEAMDDLNTLLKSRWKNSVTYPMMVASDAKDAIDKILSERRKELLMRGLRWIDIKRLNKDGFNIIPTRLINKVIIQLKSDDRFYALPLPEDIIEQTGMEQN
;
A
#
# COMPACT_ATOMS: atom_id res chain seq x y z
N MET A 1 14.88 8.60 -10.73
CA MET A 1 13.57 9.30 -10.76
C MET A 1 13.08 9.32 -9.31
N PHE A 2 13.05 10.47 -8.62
CA PHE A 2 13.23 10.50 -7.16
C PHE A 2 12.13 11.23 -6.39
N PHE A 3 11.83 10.81 -5.16
CA PHE A 3 11.07 11.64 -4.20
C PHE A 3 11.76 13.00 -3.98
N SER A 4 13.09 13.08 -4.15
CA SER A 4 13.85 14.35 -4.14
C SER A 4 13.53 15.30 -5.30
N SER A 5 12.76 14.85 -6.29
CA SER A 5 12.29 15.64 -7.43
C SER A 5 10.77 15.82 -7.45
N ILE A 6 10.10 15.49 -6.35
CA ILE A 6 8.73 15.93 -6.11
C ILE A 6 8.80 17.45 -5.92
N ASN A 7 8.13 18.20 -6.79
CA ASN A 7 8.05 19.66 -6.76
C ASN A 7 7.16 20.17 -5.60
N GLY A 8 7.42 19.71 -4.36
CA GLY A 8 6.68 20.02 -3.14
C GLY A 8 7.49 19.76 -1.88
N SER A 9 7.11 20.41 -0.78
CA SER A 9 7.72 20.15 0.54
C SER A 9 7.15 18.86 1.11
N LEU A 10 8.00 17.89 1.48
CA LEU A 10 7.55 16.64 2.11
C LEU A 10 6.82 16.89 3.45
N ASN A 11 7.02 18.06 4.07
CA ASN A 11 6.35 18.47 5.29
C ASN A 11 4.97 19.11 5.02
N ALA A 12 4.63 19.41 3.77
CA ALA A 12 3.34 19.96 3.43
C ALA A 12 2.19 19.00 3.76
N ALA A 13 1.02 19.56 4.02
CA ALA A 13 -0.22 18.81 4.23
C ALA A 13 -0.62 18.00 2.99
N VAL A 14 -0.21 18.47 1.80
CA VAL A 14 -0.38 17.80 0.50
C VAL A 14 0.97 17.88 -0.24
N PRO A 15 1.84 16.87 -0.10
CA PRO A 15 3.21 16.93 -0.61
C PRO A 15 3.33 16.56 -2.09
N PHE A 16 2.38 15.83 -2.66
CA PHE A 16 2.42 15.36 -4.05
C PHE A 16 1.49 16.17 -4.94
N LYS A 17 1.95 16.47 -6.15
CA LYS A 17 1.15 17.15 -7.18
C LYS A 17 0.40 16.13 -8.04
N LYS A 18 -0.75 16.59 -8.56
CA LYS A 18 -1.53 15.90 -9.59
C LYS A 18 -0.68 15.82 -10.86
N PHE A 19 -0.79 14.72 -11.61
CA PHE A 19 -0.01 14.47 -12.82
C PHE A 19 1.50 14.61 -12.61
N ASN A 20 2.00 14.16 -11.46
CA ASN A 20 3.43 14.05 -11.27
C ASN A 20 4.01 13.04 -12.26
N LYS A 21 5.32 13.10 -12.49
CA LYS A 21 6.02 12.24 -13.46
C LYS A 21 5.92 10.74 -13.22
N GLU A 22 5.51 10.30 -12.03
CA GLU A 22 5.28 8.89 -11.75
C GLU A 22 3.87 8.46 -12.18
N THR A 23 2.95 9.39 -12.43
CA THR A 23 1.58 9.07 -12.87
C THR A 23 1.57 8.64 -14.34
N ILE A 24 1.02 7.46 -14.61
CA ILE A 24 0.83 6.91 -15.96
C ILE A 24 -0.62 7.07 -16.39
N PHE A 25 -1.53 6.68 -15.50
CA PHE A 25 -2.97 6.84 -15.69
C PHE A 25 -3.55 7.47 -14.42
N TYR A 26 -4.37 8.50 -14.59
CA TYR A 26 -4.92 9.23 -13.47
C TYR A 26 -6.37 8.85 -13.20
N SER A 27 -6.64 8.39 -11.99
CA SER A 27 -7.99 8.24 -11.43
C SER A 27 -7.98 8.54 -9.93
N GLU A 28 -9.15 8.89 -9.43
CA GLU A 28 -9.40 9.18 -8.02
C GLU A 28 -10.41 8.17 -7.47
N MET A 29 -10.33 7.89 -6.17
CA MET A 29 -11.28 7.04 -5.47
C MET A 29 -12.50 7.86 -5.08
N ASP A 30 -13.69 7.36 -5.44
CA ASP A 30 -14.94 7.93 -4.98
C ASP A 30 -15.01 7.90 -3.44
N GLN A 31 -15.55 8.98 -2.86
CA GLN A 31 -15.63 9.18 -1.42
C GLN A 31 -17.04 8.97 -0.87
N GLY A 32 -17.94 8.33 -1.64
CA GLY A 32 -19.34 8.12 -1.28
C GLY A 32 -19.54 7.40 0.06
N PHE A 33 -18.56 6.61 0.51
CA PHE A 33 -18.55 6.00 1.84
C PHE A 33 -17.46 6.62 2.72
N ALA A 34 -17.84 7.22 3.85
CA ALA A 34 -16.95 7.94 4.78
C ALA A 34 -15.82 7.09 5.41
N LEU A 35 -15.77 5.79 5.13
CA LEU A 35 -14.79 4.84 5.67
C LEU A 35 -13.38 5.00 5.05
N HIS A 36 -13.25 5.67 3.90
CA HIS A 36 -11.98 5.80 3.17
C HIS A 36 -11.36 7.21 3.24
N MET A 37 -11.93 8.09 4.04
CA MET A 37 -11.45 9.46 4.18
C MET A 37 -10.07 9.51 4.86
N PRO A 38 -9.06 10.12 4.21
CA PRO A 38 -7.75 10.28 4.83
C PRO A 38 -7.81 11.08 6.14
N SER A 39 -8.75 12.01 6.28
CA SER A 39 -8.94 12.86 7.47
C SER A 39 -9.27 12.09 8.76
N THR A 40 -9.96 10.96 8.65
CA THR A 40 -10.38 10.13 9.79
C THR A 40 -9.61 8.82 9.88
N ALA A 41 -8.88 8.45 8.82
CA ALA A 41 -8.08 7.23 8.77
C ALA A 41 -6.97 7.24 9.85
N LYS A 42 -6.98 6.20 10.69
CA LYS A 42 -5.93 5.91 11.67
C LYS A 42 -5.04 4.80 11.12
N ILE A 43 -3.83 5.16 10.68
CA ILE A 43 -2.90 4.17 10.13
C ILE A 43 -2.42 3.21 11.22
N ASP A 44 -2.37 1.93 10.85
CA ASP A 44 -1.83 0.84 11.68
C ASP A 44 -0.43 1.18 12.20
N THR A 45 -0.28 1.18 13.52
CA THR A 45 0.97 1.55 14.20
C THR A 45 2.10 0.58 13.86
N LEU A 46 1.80 -0.70 13.63
CA LEU A 46 2.78 -1.70 13.19
C LEU A 46 3.22 -1.50 11.75
N LEU A 47 2.36 -0.92 10.90
CA LEU A 47 2.78 -0.54 9.55
C LEU A 47 3.66 0.70 9.59
N TYR A 48 3.27 1.71 10.36
CA TYR A 48 4.04 2.94 10.50
C TYR A 48 5.45 2.69 11.08
N SER A 49 5.60 1.75 12.02
CA SER A 49 6.90 1.40 12.59
C SER A 49 7.87 0.76 11.59
N LYS A 50 7.39 0.18 10.48
CA LYS A 50 8.23 -0.42 9.42
C LYS A 50 8.96 0.61 8.55
N TYR A 51 8.62 1.89 8.65
CA TYR A 51 9.35 2.93 7.93
C TYR A 51 10.57 3.36 8.75
N ASN A 52 11.75 3.24 8.13
CA ASN A 52 12.99 3.74 8.71
C ASN A 52 12.95 5.28 8.82
N SER A 53 13.73 5.87 9.74
CA SER A 53 13.84 7.33 9.90
C SER A 53 14.47 8.05 8.70
N TYR A 54 15.22 7.33 7.87
CA TYR A 54 15.80 7.82 6.62
C TYR A 54 14.94 7.56 5.38
N ASP A 55 13.82 6.85 5.54
CA ASP A 55 12.83 6.63 4.49
C ASP A 55 11.96 7.90 4.33
N LEU A 56 12.06 8.57 3.17
CA LEU A 56 11.34 9.80 2.86
C LEU A 56 9.83 9.62 2.91
N ARG A 57 9.33 8.39 2.67
CA ARG A 57 7.90 8.09 2.76
C ARG A 57 7.37 8.29 4.17
N LYS A 58 8.20 8.11 5.20
CA LYS A 58 7.78 8.34 6.58
C LYS A 58 7.31 9.79 6.81
N THR A 59 8.00 10.75 6.20
CA THR A 59 7.63 12.17 6.26
C THR A 59 6.59 12.52 5.19
N ALA A 60 6.72 11.96 3.99
CA ALA A 60 5.84 12.29 2.88
C ALA A 60 4.42 11.75 3.09
N TYR A 61 4.27 10.54 3.60
CA TYR A 61 2.98 9.85 3.70
C TYR A 61 2.24 10.12 5.00
N PHE A 62 2.92 10.58 6.06
CA PHE A 62 2.31 10.65 7.38
C PHE A 62 2.40 12.04 7.99
N LYS A 63 1.33 12.42 8.71
CA LYS A 63 1.34 13.50 9.69
C LYS A 63 0.70 13.00 10.98
N ALA A 64 1.17 13.52 12.11
CA ALA A 64 0.60 13.18 13.40
C ALA A 64 -0.85 13.67 13.50
N ASN A 65 -1.73 12.83 14.07
CA ASN A 65 -3.12 13.15 14.34
C ASN A 65 -3.57 12.41 15.61
N SER A 66 -3.64 13.12 16.73
CA SER A 66 -4.20 12.64 18.01
C SER A 66 -3.73 11.24 18.42
N GLY A 67 -2.40 11.04 18.51
CA GLY A 67 -1.78 9.77 18.89
C GLY A 67 -1.63 8.74 17.76
N TYR A 68 -2.18 9.02 16.58
CA TYR A 68 -2.06 8.19 15.38
C TYR A 68 -1.35 8.94 14.25
N GLN A 69 -1.12 8.24 13.15
CA GLN A 69 -0.67 8.84 11.90
C GLN A 69 -1.83 8.90 10.92
N GLN A 70 -2.00 10.08 10.33
CA GLN A 70 -2.91 10.32 9.22
C GLN A 70 -2.14 10.22 7.91
N PHE A 71 -2.73 9.61 6.89
CA PHE A 71 -2.14 9.57 5.56
C PHE A 71 -2.29 10.91 4.83
N LYS A 72 -1.22 11.33 4.16
CA LYS A 72 -1.18 12.50 3.27
C LYS A 72 -0.41 12.23 1.98
N GLY A 73 -0.09 10.97 1.68
CA GLY A 73 0.77 10.57 0.57
C GLY A 73 0.09 10.45 -0.79
N SER A 74 -1.14 10.94 -0.93
CA SER A 74 -1.94 10.77 -2.15
C SER A 74 -1.42 11.61 -3.31
N TYR A 75 -1.43 11.06 -4.53
CA TYR A 75 -1.04 11.77 -5.76
C TYR A 75 -2.17 12.65 -6.33
N SER A 76 -3.29 12.78 -5.60
CA SER A 76 -4.44 13.59 -6.00
C SER A 76 -4.24 15.10 -5.87
N ALA A 77 -3.14 15.53 -5.25
CA ALA A 77 -2.95 16.91 -4.77
C ALA A 77 -4.10 17.43 -3.90
N ASN A 78 -4.78 16.54 -3.18
CA ASN A 78 -5.89 16.88 -2.29
C ASN A 78 -5.79 16.06 -1.00
N ALA A 79 -6.04 16.71 0.14
CA ALA A 79 -5.93 16.08 1.46
C ALA A 79 -7.03 15.04 1.73
N ASN A 80 -8.15 15.09 1.01
CA ASN A 80 -9.34 14.27 1.23
C ASN A 80 -9.64 13.30 0.09
N ILE A 81 -8.96 13.43 -1.05
CA ILE A 81 -9.17 12.55 -2.20
C ILE A 81 -7.99 11.58 -2.32
N LEU A 82 -8.28 10.30 -2.47
CA LEU A 82 -7.26 9.27 -2.71
C LEU A 82 -7.04 9.03 -4.20
N PHE A 83 -5.77 8.94 -4.58
CA PHE A 83 -5.36 8.50 -5.91
C PHE A 83 -5.59 6.99 -6.05
N SER A 84 -6.24 6.57 -7.13
CA SER A 84 -6.50 5.17 -7.49
C SER A 84 -5.90 4.78 -8.85
N GLY A 85 -5.18 5.70 -9.48
CA GLY A 85 -4.59 5.48 -10.80
C GLY A 85 -3.33 4.61 -10.79
N ILE A 86 -2.80 4.40 -11.99
CA ILE A 86 -1.59 3.62 -12.23
C ILE A 86 -0.39 4.57 -12.22
N ALA A 87 0.65 4.19 -11.49
CA ALA A 87 1.88 4.93 -11.42
C ALA A 87 3.11 4.00 -11.51
N VAL A 88 4.26 4.60 -11.84
CA VAL A 88 5.53 3.92 -12.09
C VAL A 88 5.99 3.11 -10.87
N ASP A 89 5.71 3.60 -9.66
CA ASP A 89 5.98 2.93 -8.38
C ASP A 89 5.35 1.53 -8.32
N GLU A 90 4.07 1.43 -8.68
CA GLU A 90 3.33 0.18 -8.75
C GLU A 90 3.88 -0.75 -9.84
N LEU A 91 4.24 -0.22 -11.01
CA LEU A 91 4.80 -1.03 -12.10
C LEU A 91 6.15 -1.66 -11.73
N TYR A 92 7.04 -0.93 -11.05
CA TYR A 92 8.28 -1.51 -10.54
C TYR A 92 8.02 -2.66 -9.56
N LEU A 93 7.05 -2.50 -8.65
CA LEU A 93 6.70 -3.54 -7.68
C LEU A 93 6.06 -4.77 -8.34
N ILE A 94 5.19 -4.56 -9.32
CA ILE A 94 4.59 -5.66 -10.10
C ILE A 94 5.68 -6.42 -10.85
N ARG A 95 6.56 -5.71 -11.57
CA ARG A 95 7.64 -6.34 -12.34
C ARG A 95 8.62 -7.08 -11.44
N ALA A 96 9.03 -6.49 -10.31
CA ALA A 96 9.88 -7.14 -9.32
C ALA A 96 9.25 -8.42 -8.78
N GLU A 97 7.95 -8.40 -8.41
CA GLU A 97 7.26 -9.59 -7.91
C GLU A 97 7.20 -10.69 -8.97
N CYS A 98 6.88 -10.35 -10.23
CA CYS A 98 6.88 -11.30 -11.34
C CYS A 98 8.27 -11.93 -11.56
N LEU A 99 9.33 -11.12 -11.55
CA LEU A 99 10.71 -11.61 -11.69
C LEU A 99 11.08 -12.58 -10.56
N ALA A 100 10.75 -12.24 -9.31
CA ALA A 100 11.03 -13.09 -8.17
C ALA A 100 10.27 -14.43 -8.27
N ARG A 101 9.00 -14.41 -8.70
CA ARG A 101 8.20 -15.63 -8.95
C ARG A 101 8.73 -16.49 -10.09
N LEU A 102 9.42 -15.88 -11.06
CA LEU A 102 10.15 -16.58 -12.13
C LEU A 102 11.57 -17.01 -11.70
N ASN A 103 11.88 -16.96 -10.40
CA ASN A 103 13.20 -17.27 -9.83
C ASN A 103 14.35 -16.39 -10.36
N ARG A 104 14.04 -15.21 -10.92
CA ARG A 104 15.00 -14.19 -11.40
C ARG A 104 15.33 -13.21 -10.28
N VAL A 105 15.93 -13.73 -9.21
CA VAL A 105 16.12 -13.02 -7.92
C VAL A 105 16.93 -11.72 -8.08
N SER A 106 18.06 -11.77 -8.79
CA SER A 106 18.91 -10.58 -8.97
C SER A 106 18.14 -9.43 -9.63
N GLU A 107 17.44 -9.73 -10.72
CA GLU A 107 16.69 -8.73 -11.50
C GLU A 107 15.49 -8.18 -10.71
N ALA A 108 14.83 -9.04 -9.92
CA ALA A 108 13.77 -8.61 -9.02
C ALA A 108 14.30 -7.61 -7.98
N MET A 109 15.49 -7.86 -7.43
CA MET A 109 16.12 -6.96 -6.47
C MET A 109 16.62 -5.68 -7.12
N ASP A 110 17.10 -5.72 -8.36
CA ASP A 110 17.49 -4.53 -9.12
C ASP A 110 16.31 -3.57 -9.33
N ASP A 111 15.13 -4.11 -9.67
CA ASP A 111 13.90 -3.33 -9.78
C ASP A 111 13.48 -2.72 -8.45
N LEU A 112 13.46 -3.51 -7.37
CA LEU A 112 13.10 -3.02 -6.05
C LEU A 112 14.08 -1.93 -5.58
N ASN A 113 15.39 -2.15 -5.75
CA ASN A 113 16.41 -1.19 -5.36
C ASN A 113 16.35 0.09 -6.21
N THR A 114 16.00 0.00 -7.49
CA THR A 114 15.77 1.16 -8.35
C THR A 114 14.68 2.05 -7.78
N LEU A 115 13.55 1.45 -7.36
CA LEU A 115 12.47 2.18 -6.70
C LEU A 115 12.89 2.73 -5.34
N LEU A 116 13.43 1.90 -4.44
CA LEU A 116 13.68 2.26 -3.05
C LEU A 116 14.83 3.25 -2.85
N LYS A 117 15.87 3.20 -3.69
CA LYS A 117 16.94 4.22 -3.71
C LYS A 117 16.34 5.62 -3.89
N SER A 118 15.21 5.69 -4.59
CA SER A 118 14.50 6.93 -4.85
C SER A 118 13.69 7.46 -3.66
N ARG A 119 13.42 6.60 -2.68
CA ARG A 119 12.64 6.87 -1.46
C ARG A 119 13.53 7.15 -0.24
N TRP A 120 14.85 7.07 -0.38
CA TRP A 120 15.79 7.28 0.72
C TRP A 120 16.36 8.70 0.73
N LYS A 121 16.67 9.22 1.92
CA LYS A 121 17.36 10.52 2.05
C LYS A 121 18.72 10.46 1.35
N ASN A 122 19.00 11.44 0.50
CA ASN A 122 20.29 11.57 -0.19
C ASN A 122 21.47 11.90 0.73
N SER A 123 21.19 12.36 1.95
CA SER A 123 22.19 12.65 2.98
C SER A 123 22.79 11.40 3.62
N VAL A 124 22.28 10.20 3.31
CA VAL A 124 22.77 8.93 3.83
C VAL A 124 22.87 7.91 2.70
N THR A 125 23.77 6.94 2.85
CA THR A 125 23.88 5.84 1.90
C THR A 125 22.62 4.97 1.96
N TYR A 126 22.02 4.70 0.80
CA TYR A 126 20.89 3.79 0.69
C TYR A 126 21.36 2.35 0.96
N PRO A 127 20.78 1.64 1.95
CA PRO A 127 21.09 0.24 2.19
C PRO A 127 20.42 -0.62 1.11
N MET A 128 21.22 -1.12 0.17
CA MET A 128 20.72 -1.98 -0.91
C MET A 128 20.08 -3.24 -0.35
N MET A 129 18.87 -3.55 -0.81
CA MET A 129 18.16 -4.76 -0.47
C MET A 129 18.77 -5.93 -1.24
N VAL A 130 18.99 -7.04 -0.55
CA VAL A 130 19.46 -8.31 -1.12
C VAL A 130 18.53 -9.43 -0.66
N ALA A 131 18.40 -10.48 -1.47
CA ALA A 131 17.60 -11.65 -1.14
C ALA A 131 18.39 -12.94 -1.37
N SER A 132 18.22 -13.92 -0.49
CA SER A 132 18.88 -15.23 -0.59
C SER A 132 18.28 -16.11 -1.68
N ASP A 133 16.98 -15.99 -1.89
CA ASP A 133 16.18 -16.84 -2.77
C ASP A 133 14.90 -16.13 -3.22
N ALA A 134 14.11 -16.79 -4.06
CA ALA A 134 12.85 -16.25 -4.59
C ALA A 134 11.83 -15.94 -3.48
N LYS A 135 11.75 -16.77 -2.44
CA LYS A 135 10.79 -16.55 -1.35
C LYS A 135 11.16 -15.30 -0.55
N ASP A 136 12.42 -15.16 -0.18
CA ASP A 136 12.92 -14.00 0.54
C ASP A 136 12.77 -12.71 -0.29
N ALA A 137 12.99 -12.78 -1.61
CA ALA A 137 12.72 -11.67 -2.52
C ALA A 137 11.24 -11.28 -2.54
N ILE A 138 10.34 -12.24 -2.69
CA ILE A 138 8.89 -11.99 -2.66
C ILE A 138 8.47 -11.37 -1.33
N ASP A 139 8.93 -11.89 -0.19
CA ASP A 139 8.59 -11.37 1.13
C ASP A 139 9.03 -9.91 1.30
N LYS A 140 10.23 -9.55 0.82
CA LYS A 140 10.73 -8.17 0.79
C LYS A 140 9.91 -7.27 -0.13
N ILE A 141 9.61 -7.71 -1.35
CA ILE A 141 8.84 -6.96 -2.34
C ILE A 141 7.43 -6.68 -1.81
N LEU A 142 6.76 -7.68 -1.23
CA LEU A 142 5.41 -7.53 -0.68
C LEU A 142 5.38 -6.61 0.56
N SER A 143 6.42 -6.66 1.39
CA SER A 143 6.58 -5.72 2.50
C SER A 143 6.67 -4.28 2.01
N GLU A 144 7.46 -4.03 0.96
CA GLU A 144 7.62 -2.71 0.37
C GLU A 144 6.41 -2.28 -0.46
N ARG A 145 5.71 -3.20 -1.13
CA ARG A 145 4.42 -2.94 -1.79
C ARG A 145 3.38 -2.42 -0.79
N ARG A 146 3.31 -3.02 0.41
CA ARG A 146 2.41 -2.56 1.49
C ARG A 146 2.76 -1.16 1.99
N LYS A 147 4.04 -0.78 1.94
CA LYS A 147 4.49 0.57 2.33
C LYS A 147 4.24 1.59 1.22
N GLU A 148 4.60 1.24 -0.01
CA GLU A 148 4.52 2.14 -1.17
C GLU A 148 3.07 2.48 -1.54
N LEU A 149 2.20 1.47 -1.58
CA LEU A 149 0.84 1.58 -2.11
C LEU A 149 -0.22 1.78 -1.02
N LEU A 150 0.17 2.45 0.07
CA LEU A 150 -0.74 2.75 1.18
C LEU A 150 -1.90 3.65 0.71
N MET A 151 -3.12 3.27 1.08
CA MET A 151 -4.36 3.98 0.72
C MET A 151 -4.58 4.15 -0.80
N ARG A 152 -4.10 3.20 -1.61
CA ARG A 152 -4.37 3.10 -3.06
C ARG A 152 -5.59 2.23 -3.43
N GLY A 153 -6.30 1.69 -2.44
CA GLY A 153 -7.42 0.76 -2.67
C GLY A 153 -7.02 -0.69 -2.99
N LEU A 154 -5.72 -1.00 -3.00
CA LEU A 154 -5.20 -2.29 -3.47
C LEU A 154 -5.05 -3.35 -2.37
N ARG A 155 -4.98 -2.93 -1.10
CA ARG A 155 -4.59 -3.82 0.00
C ARG A 155 -5.53 -5.02 0.19
N TRP A 156 -6.83 -4.82 -0.04
CA TRP A 156 -7.82 -5.89 0.09
C TRP A 156 -7.60 -7.00 -0.95
N ILE A 157 -7.41 -6.60 -2.21
CA ILE A 157 -7.14 -7.51 -3.32
C ILE A 157 -5.81 -8.24 -3.10
N ASP A 158 -4.78 -7.52 -2.63
CA ASP A 158 -3.49 -8.14 -2.26
C ASP A 158 -3.68 -9.22 -1.19
N ILE A 159 -4.45 -8.97 -0.13
CA ILE A 159 -4.70 -9.99 0.91
C ILE A 159 -5.38 -11.22 0.32
N LYS A 160 -6.44 -11.04 -0.49
CA LYS A 160 -7.17 -12.16 -1.09
C LYS A 160 -6.28 -12.99 -2.02
N ARG A 161 -5.50 -12.36 -2.89
CA ARG A 161 -4.57 -13.05 -3.79
C ARG A 161 -3.46 -13.77 -3.02
N LEU A 162 -2.81 -13.10 -2.07
CA LEU A 162 -1.69 -13.66 -1.33
C LEU A 162 -2.14 -14.78 -0.39
N ASN A 163 -3.35 -14.73 0.17
CA ASN A 163 -3.86 -15.83 0.97
C ASN A 163 -4.11 -17.09 0.13
N LYS A 164 -4.49 -16.96 -1.15
CA LYS A 164 -4.52 -18.09 -2.09
C LYS A 164 -3.13 -18.67 -2.37
N ASP A 165 -2.10 -17.84 -2.30
CA ASP A 165 -0.69 -18.24 -2.42
C ASP A 165 -0.10 -18.79 -1.09
N GLY A 166 -0.91 -18.93 -0.03
CA GLY A 166 -0.48 -19.51 1.25
C GLY A 166 0.16 -18.53 2.24
N PHE A 167 0.05 -17.21 2.04
CA PHE A 167 0.61 -16.21 2.97
C PHE A 167 -0.16 -16.08 4.29
N ASN A 168 -1.39 -16.60 4.38
CA ASN A 168 -2.20 -16.65 5.61
C ASN A 168 -2.26 -15.31 6.38
N ILE A 169 -2.40 -14.21 5.65
CA ILE A 169 -2.48 -12.86 6.22
C ILE A 169 -3.84 -12.69 6.91
N ILE A 170 -3.80 -12.44 8.22
CA ILE A 170 -4.98 -12.15 9.05
C ILE A 170 -4.99 -10.66 9.39
N PRO A 171 -5.89 -9.85 8.80
CA PRO A 171 -6.09 -8.47 9.19
C PRO A 171 -6.41 -8.40 10.69
N THR A 172 -5.55 -7.73 11.45
CA THR A 172 -5.65 -7.62 12.91
C THR A 172 -5.65 -6.14 13.31
N ARG A 173 -6.49 -5.77 14.28
CA ARG A 173 -6.53 -4.44 14.91
C ARG A 173 -6.63 -4.59 16.42
N LEU A 174 -5.90 -3.75 17.14
CA LEU A 174 -6.04 -3.59 18.59
C LEU A 174 -6.80 -2.29 18.86
N ILE A 175 -8.04 -2.39 19.33
CA ILE A 175 -8.91 -1.24 19.60
C ILE A 175 -9.38 -1.34 21.05
N ASN A 176 -9.11 -0.32 21.87
CA ASN A 176 -9.49 -0.30 23.29
C ASN A 176 -9.06 -1.58 24.06
N LYS A 177 -7.84 -2.06 23.78
CA LYS A 177 -7.26 -3.31 24.32
C LYS A 177 -7.95 -4.61 23.85
N VAL A 178 -8.88 -4.53 22.90
CA VAL A 178 -9.52 -5.69 22.27
C VAL A 178 -8.88 -5.97 20.92
N ILE A 179 -8.51 -7.22 20.69
CA ILE A 179 -8.00 -7.69 19.41
C ILE A 179 -9.18 -8.07 18.52
N ILE A 180 -9.29 -7.43 17.36
CA ILE A 180 -10.26 -7.71 16.32
C ILE A 180 -9.50 -8.31 15.13
N GLN A 181 -9.95 -9.47 14.66
CA GLN A 181 -9.33 -10.21 13.58
C GLN A 181 -10.36 -10.63 12.55
N LEU A 182 -9.99 -10.58 11.28
CA LEU A 182 -10.73 -11.23 10.21
C LEU A 182 -10.07 -12.57 9.88
N LYS A 183 -10.59 -13.66 10.46
CA LYS A 183 -10.06 -15.01 10.26
C LYS A 183 -10.26 -15.48 8.83
N SER A 184 -9.36 -16.32 8.32
CA SER A 184 -9.29 -16.74 6.90
C SER A 184 -10.56 -17.40 6.33
N ASP A 185 -11.36 -18.03 7.18
CA ASP A 185 -12.63 -18.71 6.89
C ASP A 185 -13.87 -17.82 7.04
N ASP A 186 -13.67 -16.53 7.37
CA ASP A 186 -14.76 -15.61 7.64
C ASP A 186 -15.42 -15.13 6.34
N ARG A 187 -16.76 -15.17 6.32
CA ARG A 187 -17.60 -14.74 5.18
C ARG A 187 -17.34 -13.30 4.75
N PHE A 188 -16.82 -12.45 5.64
CA PHE A 188 -16.54 -11.03 5.33
C PHE A 188 -15.38 -10.81 4.33
N TYR A 189 -14.76 -11.87 3.79
CA TYR A 189 -13.88 -11.75 2.62
C TYR A 189 -14.62 -11.51 1.29
N ALA A 190 -15.92 -11.78 1.25
CA ALA A 190 -16.80 -11.47 0.14
C ALA A 190 -17.86 -10.46 0.56
N LEU A 191 -18.27 -9.61 -0.39
CA LEU A 191 -19.50 -8.85 -0.21
C LEU A 191 -20.67 -9.83 -0.32
N PRO A 192 -21.71 -9.70 0.52
CA PRO A 192 -22.89 -10.55 0.41
C PRO A 192 -23.49 -10.41 -0.99
N LEU A 193 -23.97 -11.52 -1.52
CA LEU A 193 -24.82 -11.49 -2.71
C LEU A 193 -26.08 -10.67 -2.38
N PRO A 194 -26.56 -9.83 -3.32
CA PRO A 194 -27.81 -9.11 -3.15
C PRO A 194 -28.98 -10.06 -2.85
N GLU A 195 -29.82 -9.68 -1.88
CA GLU A 195 -30.94 -10.52 -1.41
C GLU A 195 -31.95 -10.80 -2.52
N ASP A 196 -32.23 -9.83 -3.39
CA ASP A 196 -33.13 -9.96 -4.53
C ASP A 196 -32.68 -11.03 -5.53
N ILE A 197 -31.37 -11.17 -5.74
CA ILE A 197 -30.81 -12.22 -6.60
C ILE A 197 -30.97 -13.60 -5.96
N ILE A 198 -30.79 -13.72 -4.64
CA ILE A 198 -31.01 -14.97 -3.91
C ILE A 198 -32.49 -15.38 -3.98
N GLU A 199 -33.40 -14.44 -3.74
CA GLU A 199 -34.84 -14.69 -3.80
C GLU A 199 -35.31 -15.11 -5.20
N GLN A 200 -34.74 -14.52 -6.26
CA GLN A 200 -35.11 -14.83 -7.64
C GLN A 200 -34.56 -16.17 -8.13
N THR A 201 -33.33 -16.52 -7.73
CA THR A 201 -32.62 -17.68 -8.28
C THR A 201 -32.66 -18.91 -7.38
N GLY A 202 -32.91 -18.73 -6.07
CA GLY A 202 -32.79 -19.77 -5.06
C GLY A 202 -31.35 -20.17 -4.73
N MET A 203 -30.34 -19.40 -5.17
CA MET A 203 -28.93 -19.72 -4.90
C MET A 203 -28.54 -19.46 -3.45
N GLU A 204 -27.57 -20.22 -2.93
CA GLU A 204 -27.06 -20.03 -1.56
C GLU A 204 -26.24 -18.74 -1.41
N GLN A 205 -26.29 -18.13 -0.21
CA GLN A 205 -25.46 -16.99 0.15
C GLN A 205 -23.99 -17.41 0.35
N ASN A 206 -23.07 -16.46 0.14
CA ASN A 206 -21.63 -16.66 0.34
C ASN A 206 -21.15 -16.51 1.79
#